data_AF-A0A229RW69-F1
#
_entry.id   AF-A0A229RW69-F1
#
_cell.length_a   1.000
_cell.length_b   1.000
_cell.length_c   1.000
_cell.angle_alpha   90.00
_cell.angle_beta   90.00
_cell.angle_gamma   90.00
#
_symmetry.space_group_name_H-M   'P 1'
#
loop_
_entity.id
_entity.type
_entity.pdbx_description
1 polymer ?
#
loop_
_entity_poly.entity_id
_entity_poly.type
_entity_poly.pdbx_seq_one_letter_code
_entity_poly.pdbx_strand_id
1 'polypeptide(L)'
;MAPTWDDIVDPVVLFADSGNMLGHMWWVGDPSLALEMVEGFFDVAHAYDGLARPLRLVQDGDGFTFELVSSEPREAEMRARVYSYYRRFARNQAQEPPDVSDVREFLYAVADDHVDE
;
A
#
# COMPACT_ATOMS: atom_id res chain seq x y z
N MET A 1 -13.35 -18.74 9.78
CA MET A 1 -12.96 -17.58 10.60
C MET A 1 -12.69 -16.44 9.63
N ALA A 2 -13.22 -15.24 9.89
CA ALA A 2 -12.87 -14.09 9.07
C ALA A 2 -11.41 -13.74 9.39
N PRO A 3 -10.58 -13.43 8.38
CA PRO A 3 -9.19 -13.01 8.62
C PRO A 3 -9.16 -11.80 9.53
N THR A 4 -8.30 -11.83 10.55
CA THR A 4 -8.14 -10.74 11.53
C THR A 4 -6.94 -9.88 11.17
N TRP A 5 -6.79 -8.75 11.87
CA TRP A 5 -5.61 -7.88 11.79
C TRP A 5 -4.28 -8.64 11.84
N ASP A 6 -4.21 -9.68 12.68
CA ASP A 6 -3.01 -10.52 12.85
C ASP A 6 -2.62 -11.32 11.60
N ASP A 7 -3.54 -11.47 10.63
CA ASP A 7 -3.26 -12.17 9.38
C ASP A 7 -2.60 -11.26 8.34
N ILE A 8 -2.51 -9.94 8.57
CA ILE A 8 -1.89 -8.99 7.65
C ILE A 8 -0.38 -9.11 7.72
N VAL A 9 0.26 -9.29 6.56
CA VAL A 9 1.70 -9.50 6.46
C VAL A 9 2.37 -8.19 6.07
N ASP A 10 3.46 -7.85 6.74
CA ASP A 10 4.25 -6.68 6.41
C ASP A 10 5.08 -6.88 5.12
N PRO A 11 5.34 -5.82 4.33
CA PRO A 11 4.89 -4.44 4.56
C PRO A 11 3.49 -4.15 3.97
N VAL A 12 2.92 -2.99 4.32
CA VAL A 12 1.66 -2.51 3.73
C VAL A 12 1.94 -1.37 2.77
N VAL A 13 1.28 -1.41 1.61
CA VAL A 13 1.28 -0.31 0.63
C VAL A 13 -0.14 0.25 0.48
N LEU A 14 -0.26 1.56 0.54
CA LEU A 14 -1.51 2.31 0.47
C LEU A 14 -1.50 3.24 -0.75
N PHE A 15 -2.63 3.37 -1.43
CA PHE A 15 -2.81 4.24 -2.58
C PHE A 15 -4.03 5.13 -2.36
N ALA A 16 -3.83 6.44 -2.50
CA ALA A 16 -4.89 7.42 -2.59
C ALA A 16 -5.32 7.63 -4.04
N ASP A 17 -6.63 7.64 -4.30
CA ASP A 17 -7.20 7.92 -5.63
C ASP A 17 -8.11 9.17 -5.65
N SER A 18 -8.16 9.93 -4.56
CA SER A 18 -9.04 11.08 -4.44
C SER A 18 -8.46 12.19 -3.56
N GLY A 19 -9.05 13.38 -3.64
CA GLY A 19 -8.66 14.54 -2.83
C GLY A 19 -7.29 15.13 -3.17
N ASN A 20 -6.74 15.92 -2.25
CA ASN A 20 -5.39 16.50 -2.36
C ASN A 20 -4.29 15.44 -2.35
N MET A 21 -4.63 14.23 -1.91
CA MET A 21 -3.77 13.06 -1.86
C MET A 21 -3.82 12.23 -3.14
N LEU A 22 -4.55 12.65 -4.19
CA LEU A 22 -4.70 11.89 -5.42
C LEU A 22 -3.34 11.47 -6.01
N GLY A 23 -3.12 10.16 -6.07
CA GLY A 23 -1.91 9.58 -6.61
C GLY A 23 -0.75 9.52 -5.62
N HIS A 24 -0.96 9.84 -4.35
CA HIS A 24 0.00 9.49 -3.32
C HIS A 24 0.01 7.98 -3.09
N MET A 25 1.22 7.47 -2.85
CA MET A 25 1.48 6.10 -2.44
C MET A 25 2.24 6.18 -1.14
N TRP A 26 1.81 5.42 -0.13
CA TRP A 26 2.55 5.27 1.12
C TRP A 26 2.97 3.83 1.26
N TRP A 27 4.17 3.67 1.78
CA TRP A 27 4.67 2.39 2.21
C TRP A 27 4.92 2.44 3.70
N VAL A 28 4.52 1.37 4.40
CA VAL A 28 4.75 1.27 5.82
C VAL A 28 5.18 -0.16 6.16
N GLY A 29 6.39 -0.27 6.69
CA GLY A 29 6.97 -1.54 7.10
C GLY A 29 6.27 -2.19 8.28
N ASP A 30 5.47 -1.43 9.03
CA ASP A 30 4.61 -1.91 10.10
C ASP A 30 3.16 -1.51 9.80
N PRO A 31 2.23 -2.46 9.62
CA PRO A 31 0.81 -2.17 9.42
C PRO A 31 0.23 -1.23 10.49
N SER A 32 0.67 -1.32 11.74
CA SER A 32 0.13 -0.51 12.84
C SER A 32 0.47 0.97 12.68
N LEU A 33 1.69 1.29 12.22
CA LEU A 33 2.09 2.65 11.88
C LEU A 33 1.32 3.20 10.67
N ALA A 34 0.86 2.32 9.78
CA ALA A 34 0.12 2.74 8.59
C ALA A 34 -1.23 3.37 8.96
N LEU A 35 -1.84 2.91 10.05
CA LEU A 35 -3.10 3.46 10.56
C LEU A 35 -2.90 4.84 11.19
N GLU A 36 -1.75 5.09 11.81
CA GLU A 36 -1.44 6.41 12.40
C GLU A 36 -1.26 7.50 11.34
N MET A 37 -0.91 7.12 10.11
CA MET A 37 -0.76 8.05 8.98
C MET A 37 -2.08 8.42 8.30
N VAL A 38 -3.16 7.69 8.56
CA VAL A 38 -4.45 7.93 7.90
C VAL A 38 -5.26 8.95 8.70
N GLU A 39 -5.46 10.13 8.13
CA GLU A 39 -6.27 11.18 8.73
C GLU A 39 -7.78 10.99 8.46
N GLY A 40 -8.15 10.29 7.37
CA GLY A 40 -9.54 9.96 7.05
C GLY A 40 -9.76 8.81 6.07
N PHE A 41 -10.99 8.26 6.07
CA PHE A 41 -11.37 7.10 5.25
C PHE A 41 -11.17 7.25 3.74
N PHE A 42 -11.30 8.48 3.24
CA PHE A 42 -11.23 8.79 1.82
C PHE A 42 -9.79 8.85 1.31
N ASP A 43 -8.81 8.79 2.22
CA ASP A 43 -7.40 8.89 1.90
C ASP A 43 -6.84 7.57 1.34
N VAL A 44 -7.53 6.44 1.56
CA VAL A 44 -7.07 5.12 1.10
C VAL A 44 -8.11 4.47 0.20
N ALA A 45 -7.83 4.48 -1.10
CA ALA A 45 -8.67 3.84 -2.10
C ALA A 45 -8.32 2.37 -2.31
N HIS A 46 -7.03 2.06 -2.26
CA HIS A 46 -6.51 0.72 -2.40
C HIS A 46 -5.38 0.48 -1.40
N ALA A 47 -5.36 -0.71 -0.81
CA ALA A 47 -4.32 -1.13 0.10
C ALA A 47 -3.98 -2.60 -0.16
N TYR A 48 -2.70 -2.96 0.01
CA TYR A 48 -2.23 -4.33 -0.11
C TYR A 48 -1.18 -4.62 0.95
N ASP A 49 -1.10 -5.87 1.37
CA ASP A 49 -0.09 -6.35 2.31
C ASP A 49 1.14 -6.94 1.58
N GLY A 50 2.08 -7.48 2.36
CA GLY A 50 3.36 -8.03 1.87
C GLY A 50 3.22 -9.28 0.99
N LEU A 51 2.00 -9.82 0.85
CA LEU A 51 1.65 -10.91 -0.05
C LEU A 51 0.77 -10.45 -1.22
N ALA A 52 0.68 -9.14 -1.44
CA ALA A 52 -0.20 -8.50 -2.41
C ALA A 52 -1.69 -8.84 -2.22
N ARG A 53 -2.11 -9.19 -1.00
CA ARG A 53 -3.51 -9.45 -0.71
C ARG A 53 -4.24 -8.13 -0.49
N PRO A 54 -5.43 -7.93 -1.09
CA PRO A 54 -6.14 -6.67 -0.98
C PRO A 54 -6.64 -6.44 0.43
N LEU A 55 -6.38 -5.24 0.95
CA LEU A 55 -6.86 -4.74 2.23
C LEU A 55 -7.92 -3.66 2.00
N ARG A 56 -8.80 -3.50 2.99
CA ARG A 56 -9.74 -2.39 3.09
C ARG A 56 -9.54 -1.71 4.42
N LEU A 57 -9.41 -0.38 4.41
CA LEU A 57 -9.49 0.42 5.62
C LEU A 57 -10.94 0.42 6.13
N VAL A 58 -11.14 0.11 7.41
CA VAL A 58 -12.44 0.13 8.07
C VAL A 58 -12.40 0.97 9.35
N GLN A 59 -13.55 1.46 9.81
CA GLN A 59 -13.64 2.20 11.07
C GLN A 59 -13.75 1.20 12.21
N ASP A 60 -12.90 1.34 13.23
CA ASP A 60 -12.97 0.55 14.46
C ASP A 60 -12.98 1.49 15.67
N GLY A 61 -14.16 1.67 16.25
CA GLY A 61 -14.40 2.65 17.32
C GLY A 61 -14.04 4.09 16.90
N ASP A 62 -13.13 4.70 17.65
CA ASP A 62 -12.62 6.06 17.43
C ASP A 62 -11.42 6.10 16.44
N GLY A 63 -11.00 4.96 15.89
CA GLY A 63 -9.85 4.84 14.99
C GLY A 63 -10.17 4.06 13.71
N PHE A 64 -9.09 3.63 13.04
CA PHE A 64 -9.14 2.83 11.82
C PHE A 64 -8.40 1.51 12.01
N THR A 65 -8.80 0.50 11.24
CA THR A 65 -8.06 -0.76 11.10
C THR A 65 -8.11 -1.25 9.65
N PHE A 66 -7.29 -2.24 9.31
CA PHE A 66 -7.36 -2.92 8.01
C PHE A 66 -8.05 -4.27 8.15
N GLU A 67 -8.90 -4.58 7.17
CA GLU A 67 -9.46 -5.91 6.97
C GLU A 67 -8.94 -6.51 5.68
N LEU A 68 -8.63 -7.80 5.72
CA LEU A 68 -8.27 -8.57 4.53
C LEU A 68 -9.52 -8.83 3.69
N VAL A 69 -9.57 -8.26 2.49
CA VAL A 69 -10.70 -8.40 1.56
C VAL A 69 -10.72 -9.79 0.93
N SER A 70 -9.54 -10.34 0.65
CA SER A 70 -9.37 -11.68 0.08
C SER A 70 -8.03 -12.26 0.51
N SER A 71 -7.97 -13.57 0.74
CA SER A 71 -6.70 -14.29 0.93
C SER A 71 -5.96 -14.53 -0.39
N GLU A 72 -6.62 -14.34 -1.54
CA GLU A 72 -6.00 -14.49 -2.85
C GLU A 72 -5.15 -13.26 -3.21
N PRO A 73 -3.85 -13.44 -3.51
CA PRO A 73 -2.98 -12.37 -3.97
C PRO A 73 -3.46 -11.70 -5.26
N ARG A 74 -3.31 -10.38 -5.33
CA ARG A 74 -3.58 -9.56 -6.53
C ARG A 74 -2.33 -8.82 -6.99
N GLU A 75 -1.22 -9.54 -7.07
CA GLU A 75 0.10 -9.01 -7.40
C GLU A 75 0.12 -8.17 -8.68
N ALA A 76 -0.49 -8.67 -9.76
CA ALA A 76 -0.53 -7.94 -11.03
C ALA A 76 -1.25 -6.59 -10.92
N GLU A 77 -2.35 -6.54 -10.14
CA GLU A 77 -3.09 -5.30 -9.90
C GLU A 77 -2.26 -4.34 -9.04
N MET A 78 -1.68 -4.83 -7.94
CA MET A 78 -0.83 -4.06 -7.04
C MET A 78 0.37 -3.47 -7.78
N ARG A 79 1.13 -4.29 -8.53
CA ARG A 79 2.27 -3.82 -9.32
C ARG A 79 1.85 -2.78 -10.33
N ALA A 80 0.76 -2.98 -11.07
CA ALA A 80 0.27 -1.99 -12.04
C ALA A 80 -0.03 -0.62 -11.41
N ARG A 81 -0.45 -0.59 -10.14
CA ARG A 81 -0.63 0.66 -9.39
C ARG A 81 0.70 1.30 -9.01
N VAL A 82 1.68 0.52 -8.56
CA VAL A 82 3.04 1.03 -8.32
C VAL A 82 3.66 1.59 -9.61
N TYR A 83 3.54 0.87 -10.73
CA TYR A 83 4.00 1.39 -12.04
C TYR A 83 3.27 2.69 -12.42
N SER A 84 1.97 2.76 -12.19
CA SER A 84 1.19 3.99 -12.43
C SER A 84 1.66 5.15 -11.56
N TYR A 85 2.05 4.87 -10.31
CA TYR A 85 2.61 5.85 -9.39
C TYR A 85 3.94 6.39 -9.90
N TYR A 86 4.92 5.52 -10.17
CA TYR A 86 6.23 5.91 -10.69
C TYR A 86 6.11 6.73 -11.98
N ARG A 87 5.26 6.28 -12.91
CA ARG A 87 5.05 7.01 -14.17
C ARG A 87 4.58 8.45 -13.97
N ARG A 88 3.80 8.71 -12.91
CA ARG A 88 3.17 10.01 -12.68
C ARG A 88 3.97 10.90 -11.74
N PHE A 89 4.70 10.32 -10.78
CA PHE A 89 5.31 11.06 -9.67
C PHE A 89 6.80 10.83 -9.49
N ALA A 90 7.43 9.93 -10.25
CA ALA A 90 8.87 9.76 -10.18
C ALA A 90 9.58 11.08 -10.51
N ARG A 91 10.60 11.41 -9.71
CA ARG A 91 11.39 12.64 -9.87
C ARG A 91 12.09 12.69 -11.24
N ASN A 92 12.37 11.53 -11.83
CA ASN A 92 12.96 11.37 -13.15
C ASN A 92 12.12 10.39 -13.99
N GLN A 93 11.86 10.72 -15.26
CA GLN A 93 11.12 9.85 -16.19
C GLN A 93 11.79 8.49 -16.46
N ALA A 94 13.09 8.36 -16.18
CA ALA A 94 13.84 7.12 -16.28
C ALA A 94 13.78 6.24 -15.01
N GLN A 95 13.19 6.73 -13.92
CA GLN A 95 13.02 5.96 -12.69
C GLN A 95 11.82 5.02 -12.87
N GLU A 96 12.08 3.72 -12.80
CA GLU A 96 11.10 2.66 -12.91
C GLU A 96 11.00 1.92 -11.57
N PRO A 97 9.85 1.29 -11.25
CA PRO A 97 9.76 0.42 -10.10
C PRO A 97 10.81 -0.70 -10.16
N PRO A 98 11.34 -1.16 -9.02
CA PRO A 98 12.32 -2.24 -8.96
C PRO A 98 11.86 -3.51 -9.70
N ASP A 99 12.74 -4.10 -10.50
CA ASP A 99 12.51 -5.40 -11.15
C ASP A 99 12.84 -6.54 -10.19
N VAL A 100 11.97 -6.73 -9.19
CA VAL A 100 12.09 -7.75 -8.15
C VAL A 100 10.90 -8.70 -8.23
N SER A 101 11.16 -9.99 -8.37
CA SER A 101 10.13 -11.01 -8.57
C SER A 101 9.35 -11.35 -7.30
N ASP A 102 10.02 -11.40 -6.14
CA ASP A 102 9.33 -11.61 -4.87
C ASP A 102 8.53 -10.36 -4.49
N VAL A 103 7.25 -10.54 -4.12
CA VAL A 103 6.34 -9.44 -3.80
C VAL A 103 6.81 -8.64 -2.59
N ARG A 104 7.24 -9.34 -1.55
CA ARG A 104 7.60 -8.69 -0.29
C ARG A 104 8.89 -7.90 -0.48
N GLU A 105 9.89 -8.49 -1.12
CA GLU A 105 11.14 -7.81 -1.46
C GLU A 105 10.89 -6.63 -2.43
N PHE A 106 9.99 -6.79 -3.41
CA PHE A 106 9.59 -5.70 -4.30
C PHE A 106 9.03 -4.51 -3.52
N LEU A 107 8.12 -4.75 -2.57
CA LEU A 107 7.53 -3.68 -1.77
C LEU A 107 8.56 -2.99 -0.88
N TYR A 108 9.50 -3.73 -0.27
CA TYR A 108 10.62 -3.11 0.45
C TYR A 108 11.53 -2.28 -0.46
N ALA A 109 11.82 -2.77 -1.66
CA ALA A 109 12.66 -2.03 -2.62
C ALA A 109 11.97 -0.74 -3.10
N VAL A 110 10.65 -0.78 -3.32
CA VAL A 110 9.85 0.43 -3.64
C VAL A 110 9.90 1.44 -2.50
N ALA A 111 9.89 0.97 -1.25
CA ALA A 111 10.01 1.83 -0.08
C ALA A 111 11.37 2.51 0.04
N ASP A 112 12.44 1.75 -0.17
CA ASP A 112 13.82 2.24 -0.07
C ASP A 112 14.16 3.23 -1.19
N ASP A 113 13.57 3.04 -2.37
CA ASP A 113 13.69 3.98 -3.51
C ASP A 113 12.91 5.30 -3.26
N HIS A 114 11.99 5.31 -2.29
CA HIS A 114 11.28 6.50 -1.82
C HIS A 114 12.04 7.18 -0.67
N VAL A 115 13.21 7.76 -0.98
CA VAL A 115 13.88 8.66 -0.04
C VAL A 115 13.16 10.02 -0.08
N ASP A 116 12.41 10.31 0.99
CA ASP A 116 11.60 11.52 1.26
C ASP A 116 12.19 12.83 0.70
N GLU A 117 11.30 13.77 0.36
CA GLU A 117 11.58 15.22 0.37
C GLU A 117 10.81 15.88 1.51
#